data_AF-A0AB38D8U2-F1
#
_entry.id   AF-A0AB38D8U2-F1
#
_cell.length_a   1.000
_cell.length_b   1.000
_cell.length_c   1.000
_cell.angle_alpha   90.00
_cell.angle_beta   90.00
_cell.angle_gamma   90.00
#
_symmetry.space_group_name_H-M   'P 1'
#
loop_
_entity.id
_entity.type
_entity.pdbx_description
1 polymer ?
#
loop_
_entity_poly.entity_id
_entity_poly.type
_entity_poly.pdbx_seq_one_letter_code
_entity_poly.pdbx_strand_id
1 'polypeptide(L)'
;MYVPVQRSGPAIRAALAAAAPDELPEFEAELRIALAEADEDLDLARVDHVLNRWWGRAHLRLNPPTPEEKAVIAQVAAGTHEPQPSATNAPTDAHTPGAGRVIDHD
;
A
#
# COMPACT_ATOMS: atom_id res chain seq x y z
N MET A 1 15.44 -6.61 3.84
CA MET A 1 15.55 -5.58 2.78
C MET A 1 14.20 -5.47 2.12
N TYR A 2 13.65 -4.26 2.02
CA TYR A 2 12.35 -4.04 1.39
C TYR A 2 12.48 -4.07 -0.14
N VAL A 3 11.58 -4.79 -0.81
CA VAL A 3 11.53 -4.89 -2.27
C VAL A 3 10.22 -4.25 -2.75
N PRO A 4 10.27 -3.07 -3.40
CA PRO A 4 9.08 -2.47 -3.99
C PRO A 4 8.60 -3.31 -5.18
N VAL A 5 7.28 -3.50 -5.25
CA VAL A 5 6.62 -4.15 -6.39
C VAL A 5 5.77 -3.09 -7.07
N GLN A 6 5.91 -2.91 -8.38
CA GLN A 6 4.99 -2.06 -9.13
C GLN A 6 3.64 -2.75 -9.26
N ARG A 7 2.56 -1.96 -9.23
CA ARG A 7 1.19 -2.47 -9.43
C ARG A 7 0.90 -2.66 -10.92
N SER A 8 1.63 -3.59 -11.53
CA SER A 8 1.50 -3.93 -12.95
C SER A 8 1.61 -5.44 -13.13
N GLY A 9 0.97 -5.97 -14.18
CA GLY A 9 0.96 -7.41 -14.46
C GLY A 9 2.36 -8.03 -14.52
N PRO A 10 3.32 -7.48 -15.30
CA PRO A 10 4.67 -8.01 -15.37
C PRO A 10 5.44 -7.98 -14.04
N ALA A 11 5.29 -6.91 -13.25
CA ALA A 11 5.98 -6.79 -11.96
C ALA A 11 5.43 -7.77 -10.93
N ILE A 12 4.11 -7.95 -10.87
CA ILE A 12 3.45 -8.94 -10.01
C ILE A 12 3.86 -10.35 -10.44
N ARG A 13 3.86 -10.66 -11.75
CA ARG A 13 4.35 -11.94 -12.28
C ARG A 13 5.78 -12.22 -11.86
N ALA A 14 6.69 -11.26 -12.01
CA ALA A 14 8.08 -11.41 -11.62
C ALA A 14 8.23 -11.64 -10.10
N ALA A 15 7.47 -10.91 -9.30
CA ALA A 15 7.45 -11.07 -7.84
C ALA A 15 6.97 -12.47 -7.41
N LEU A 16 5.86 -12.95 -7.99
CA LEU A 16 5.33 -14.29 -7.72
C LEU A 16 6.30 -15.38 -8.19
N ALA A 17 6.88 -15.25 -9.39
CA ALA A 17 7.86 -16.22 -9.87
C ALA A 17 9.08 -16.36 -8.94
N ALA A 18 9.47 -15.28 -8.27
CA ALA A 18 10.59 -15.28 -7.33
C ALA A 18 10.23 -15.81 -5.93
N ALA A 19 9.03 -15.49 -5.41
CA ALA A 19 8.69 -15.71 -4.01
C ALA A 19 7.57 -16.74 -3.75
N ALA A 20 6.72 -17.01 -4.74
CA ALA A 20 5.57 -17.91 -4.66
C ALA A 20 5.19 -18.47 -6.06
N PRO A 21 6.07 -19.27 -6.69
CA PRO A 21 5.86 -19.76 -8.06
C PRO A 21 4.63 -20.66 -8.20
N ASP A 22 4.17 -21.24 -7.10
CA ASP A 22 2.94 -22.02 -6.98
C ASP A 22 1.66 -21.16 -7.12
N GLU A 23 1.72 -19.88 -6.78
CA GLU A 23 0.60 -18.94 -6.92
C GLU A 23 0.55 -18.27 -8.31
N LEU A 24 1.63 -18.36 -9.09
CA LEU A 24 1.73 -17.73 -10.41
C LEU A 24 0.66 -18.19 -11.41
N PRO A 25 0.33 -19.48 -11.56
CA PRO A 25 -0.70 -19.92 -12.49
C PRO A 25 -2.09 -19.35 -12.18
N GLU A 26 -2.42 -19.21 -10.88
CA GLU A 26 -3.70 -18.64 -10.45
C GLU A 26 -3.79 -17.15 -10.83
N PHE A 27 -2.74 -16.38 -10.56
CA PHE A 27 -2.65 -14.98 -10.98
C PHE A 27 -2.83 -14.81 -12.49
N GLU A 28 -2.11 -15.60 -13.30
CA GLU A 28 -2.19 -15.49 -14.76
C GLU A 28 -3.57 -15.89 -15.30
N ALA A 29 -4.22 -16.88 -14.67
CA ALA A 29 -5.57 -17.27 -15.03
C ALA A 29 -6.57 -16.14 -14.73
N GLU A 30 -6.57 -15.60 -13.51
CA GLU A 30 -7.45 -14.49 -13.12
C GLU A 30 -7.25 -13.25 -13.99
N LEU A 31 -5.99 -12.86 -14.25
CA LEU A 31 -5.70 -11.70 -15.08
C LEU A 31 -6.17 -11.90 -16.52
N ARG A 32 -5.99 -13.10 -17.09
CA ARG A 32 -6.43 -13.40 -18.45
C ARG A 32 -7.96 -13.38 -18.58
N ILE A 33 -8.67 -13.89 -17.58
CA ILE A 33 -10.14 -13.82 -17.53
C ILE A 33 -10.60 -12.36 -17.47
N ALA A 34 -10.06 -11.58 -16.53
CA ALA A 34 -10.44 -10.17 -16.37
C ALA A 34 -10.14 -9.33 -17.63
N LEU A 35 -9.03 -9.61 -18.32
CA LEU A 35 -8.70 -8.96 -19.59
C LEU A 35 -9.65 -9.36 -20.72
N ALA A 36 -10.07 -10.63 -20.80
CA ALA A 36 -11.02 -11.07 -21.80
C ALA A 36 -12.40 -10.43 -21.58
N GLU A 37 -12.89 -10.38 -20.34
CA GLU A 37 -14.15 -9.72 -20.02
C GLU A 37 -14.09 -8.21 -20.28
N ALA A 38 -12.96 -7.56 -19.96
CA ALA A 38 -12.75 -6.14 -20.26
C ALA A 38 -12.63 -5.87 -21.77
N ASP A 39 -12.22 -6.83 -22.58
CA ASP A 39 -12.24 -6.71 -24.05
C ASP A 39 -13.69 -6.68 -24.57
N GLU A 40 -14.60 -7.41 -23.92
CA GLU A 40 -16.02 -7.48 -24.29
C GLU A 40 -16.80 -6.20 -23.96
N ASP A 41 -16.54 -5.58 -22.82
CA ASP A 41 -17.33 -4.45 -22.32
C ASP A 41 -16.55 -3.15 -22.06
N LEU A 42 -15.23 -3.16 -22.26
CA LEU A 42 -14.32 -2.03 -22.03
C LEU A 42 -14.29 -1.54 -20.57
N ASP A 43 -14.77 -2.34 -19.60
CA ASP A 43 -14.68 -2.03 -18.17
C ASP A 43 -13.41 -2.63 -17.55
N LEU A 44 -12.49 -1.74 -17.16
CA LEU A 44 -11.22 -2.09 -16.54
C LEU A 44 -11.32 -2.31 -15.01
N ALA A 45 -12.49 -2.12 -14.39
CA ALA A 45 -12.65 -2.28 -12.94
C ALA A 45 -12.25 -3.67 -12.45
N ARG A 46 -12.55 -4.73 -13.23
CA ARG A 46 -12.14 -6.11 -12.91
C ARG A 46 -10.63 -6.28 -12.95
N VAL A 47 -9.99 -5.72 -13.97
CA VAL A 47 -8.52 -5.77 -14.12
C VAL A 47 -7.86 -5.05 -12.95
N ASP A 48 -8.35 -3.86 -12.58
CA ASP A 48 -7.83 -3.10 -11.43
C ASP A 48 -8.00 -3.88 -10.11
N HIS A 49 -9.13 -4.54 -9.92
CA HIS A 49 -9.38 -5.38 -8.75
C HIS A 49 -8.41 -6.55 -8.64
N VAL A 50 -8.19 -7.29 -9.74
CA VAL A 50 -7.22 -8.39 -9.81
C VAL A 50 -5.82 -7.86 -9.49
N LEU A 51 -5.41 -6.76 -10.12
CA LEU A 51 -4.09 -6.17 -9.88
C LEU A 51 -3.92 -5.73 -8.42
N ASN A 52 -4.92 -5.12 -7.79
CA ASN A 52 -4.85 -4.69 -6.38
C ASN A 52 -4.70 -5.89 -5.44
N ARG A 53 -5.53 -6.92 -5.61
CA ARG A 53 -5.48 -8.14 -4.78
C ARG A 53 -4.13 -8.83 -4.87
N TRP A 54 -3.65 -9.05 -6.10
CA TRP A 54 -2.40 -9.77 -6.33
C TRP A 54 -1.16 -8.94 -6.01
N TRP A 55 -1.23 -7.61 -6.14
CA TRP A 55 -0.17 -6.71 -5.71
C TRP A 55 0.07 -6.80 -4.19
N GLY A 56 -0.99 -6.78 -3.39
CA GLY A 56 -0.89 -6.97 -1.94
C GLY A 56 -0.32 -8.33 -1.56
N ARG A 57 -0.75 -9.39 -2.25
CA ARG A 57 -0.24 -10.76 -2.03
C ARG A 57 1.24 -10.87 -2.40
N ALA A 58 1.63 -10.41 -3.58
CA ALA A 58 3.02 -10.41 -4.04
C ALA A 58 3.94 -9.60 -3.09
N HIS A 59 3.45 -8.46 -2.58
CA HIS A 59 4.16 -7.65 -1.60
C HIS A 59 4.46 -8.43 -0.32
N LEU A 60 3.46 -9.11 0.25
CA LEU A 60 3.62 -9.92 1.47
C LEU A 60 4.51 -11.16 1.26
N ARG A 61 4.54 -11.72 0.05
CA ARG A 61 5.43 -12.84 -0.28
C ARG A 61 6.89 -12.40 -0.37
N LEU A 62 7.17 -11.27 -1.00
CA LEU A 62 8.53 -10.71 -1.11
C LEU A 62 9.01 -10.04 0.19
N ASN A 63 8.08 -9.49 0.96
CA ASN A 63 8.35 -8.78 2.20
C ASN A 63 7.53 -9.43 3.34
N PRO A 64 7.90 -10.65 3.78
CA PRO A 64 7.21 -11.29 4.89
C PRO A 64 7.25 -10.40 6.14
N PRO A 65 6.13 -10.24 6.86
CA PRO A 65 6.11 -9.42 8.05
C PRO A 65 7.08 -9.98 9.11
N THR A 66 7.75 -9.05 9.78
CA THR A 66 8.64 -9.31 10.91
C THR A 66 7.86 -9.92 12.08
N PRO A 67 8.54 -10.56 13.05
CA PRO A 67 7.88 -11.07 14.25
C PRO A 67 7.10 -9.99 15.02
N GLU A 68 7.63 -8.77 15.07
CA GLU A 68 7.00 -7.61 15.72
C GLU A 68 5.71 -7.20 15.00
N GLU A 69 5.76 -7.07 13.67
CA GLU A 69 4.57 -6.77 12.85
C GLU A 69 3.52 -7.89 12.94
N LYS A 70 3.95 -9.16 12.97
CA LYS A 70 3.05 -10.30 13.20
C LYS A 70 2.37 -10.24 14.56
N ALA A 71 3.07 -9.79 15.60
CA ALA A 71 2.49 -9.62 16.92
C ALA A 71 1.41 -8.52 16.93
N VAL A 72 1.64 -7.41 16.22
CA VAL A 72 0.62 -6.36 16.03
C VAL A 72 -0.58 -6.91 15.27
N ILE A 73 -0.37 -7.63 14.15
CA ILE A 73 -1.46 -8.26 13.39
C ILE A 73 -2.29 -9.19 14.28
N ALA A 74 -1.62 -9.98 15.15
CA ALA A 74 -2.31 -10.88 16.08
C ALA A 74 -3.12 -10.13 17.13
N GLN A 75 -2.61 -9.01 17.67
CA GLN A 75 -3.35 -8.17 18.62
C GLN A 75 -4.59 -7.53 17.98
N VAL A 76 -4.46 -7.03 16.75
CA VAL A 76 -5.58 -6.47 15.98
C VAL A 76 -6.65 -7.54 15.76
N ALA A 77 -6.25 -8.74 15.33
CA ALA A 77 -7.16 -9.86 15.14
C ALA A 77 -7.86 -10.30 16.44
N ALA A 78 -7.18 -10.18 17.58
CA ALA A 78 -7.73 -10.47 18.91
C ALA A 78 -8.57 -9.32 19.48
N GLY A 79 -8.62 -8.15 18.83
CA GLY A 79 -9.27 -6.95 19.34
C GLY A 79 -8.57 -6.33 20.55
N THR A 80 -7.31 -6.68 20.80
CA THR A 80 -6.51 -6.22 21.95
C THR A 80 -5.50 -5.14 21.59
N HIS A 81 -5.48 -4.73 20.31
CA HIS A 81 -4.63 -3.64 19.86
C HIS A 81 -5.23 -2.29 20.30
N GLU A 82 -4.59 -1.64 21.27
CA GLU A 82 -4.89 -0.24 21.58
C GLU A 82 -4.19 0.67 20.56
N PRO A 83 -4.90 1.61 19.93
CA PRO A 83 -4.28 2.56 19.01
C PRO A 83 -3.25 3.39 19.77
N GLN A 84 -1.98 3.32 19.36
CA GLN A 84 -0.98 4.20 19.94
C GLN A 84 -1.32 5.66 19.60
N PRO A 85 -1.21 6.59 20.57
CA PRO A 85 -1.36 8.01 20.27
C PRO A 85 -0.33 8.39 19.21
N SER A 86 -0.81 8.73 18.01
CA SER A 86 0.05 9.22 16.94
C SER A 86 0.80 10.44 17.46
N ALA A 87 2.14 10.41 17.40
CA ALA A 87 2.96 11.59 17.60
C ALA A 87 2.81 12.52 16.37
N THR A 88 1.63 13.11 16.20
CA THR A 88 1.36 14.12 15.17
C THR A 88 0.23 14.99 15.70
N ASN A 89 0.63 15.95 16.52
CA ASN A 89 0.08 17.30 16.66
C ASN A 89 0.68 17.90 17.94
N ALA A 90 1.97 18.22 17.91
CA ALA A 90 2.47 19.23 18.83
C ALA A 90 1.94 20.58 18.29
N PRO A 91 1.12 21.34 19.05
CA PRO A 91 0.80 22.70 18.66
C PRO A 91 2.10 23.51 18.72
N THR A 92 2.53 24.06 17.59
CA THR A 92 3.55 25.10 17.54
C THR A 92 2.95 26.39 18.07
N ASP A 93 2.78 26.47 19.39
CA ASP A 93 2.55 27.73 20.08
C ASP A 93 3.91 28.36 20.41
N ALA A 94 4.32 29.31 19.58
CA ALA A 94 5.28 30.34 19.96
C ALA A 94 4.83 31.67 19.37
N HIS A 95 3.90 32.32 20.07
CA HIS A 95 3.64 33.74 19.94
C HIS A 95 4.83 34.51 20.51
N THR A 96 5.44 35.38 19.68
CA THR A 96 6.16 36.56 20.18
C THR A 96 5.67 37.78 19.39
N PRO A 97 4.95 38.73 20.01
CA PRO A 97 4.62 39.99 19.38
C PRO A 97 5.73 41.02 19.65
N GLY A 98 6.04 41.83 18.65
CA GLY A 98 6.66 43.15 18.86
C GLY A 98 8.03 43.37 18.21
N ALA A 99 8.02 44.07 17.08
CA ALA A 99 8.83 45.28 16.88
C ALA A 99 8.42 45.91 15.55
N GLY A 100 7.79 47.09 15.60
CA GLY A 100 7.44 47.86 14.42
C GLY A 100 8.68 48.40 13.71
N ARG A 101 8.60 48.55 12.38
CA ARG A 101 9.21 49.67 11.68
C ARG A 101 8.44 49.99 10.40
N VAL A 102 8.13 51.27 10.31
CA VAL A 102 7.45 52.05 9.29
C VAL A 102 8.07 51.84 7.90
N ILE A 103 7.22 51.73 6.87
CA ILE A 103 7.62 52.11 5.51
C ILE A 103 6.45 52.87 4.87
N ASP A 104 6.64 54.18 4.74
CA ASP A 104 5.82 55.08 3.93
C ASP A 104 5.96 54.74 2.43
N HIS A 105 4.87 54.90 1.69
CA HIS A 105 4.89 55.13 0.25
C HIS A 105 3.91 56.26 -0.06
N ASP A 106 4.45 57.37 -0.56
CA ASP A 106 3.77 58.29 -1.49
C ASP A 106 3.44 57.57 -2.80
#